data_AF-A0A971XLJ2-F1
#
_entry.id   AF-A0A971XLJ2-F1
#
_cell.length_a   1.000
_cell.length_b   1.000
_cell.length_c   1.000
_cell.angle_alpha   90.00
_cell.angle_beta   90.00
_cell.angle_gamma   90.00
#
_symmetry.space_group_name_H-M   'P 1'
#
loop_
_entity.id
_entity.type
_entity.pdbx_description
1 polymer ?
#
loop_
_entity_poly.entity_id
_entity_poly.type
_entity_poly.pdbx_seq_one_letter_code
_entity_poly.pdbx_strand_id
1 'polypeptide(L)' 'PVIGIGAGPYVDGQVLVMHDMLGLNKGFSPRFLRRYANLFEVMESAVQMYIKDVKSSDFPSAEESY' A
#
# COMPACT_ATOMS: atom_id res chain seq x y z
N PRO A 1 -15.74 -2.06 26.21
CA PRO A 1 -14.75 -2.57 25.24
C PRO A 1 -13.63 -1.55 24.97
N VAL A 2 -12.38 -1.99 25.07
CA VAL A 2 -11.15 -1.23 24.82
C VAL A 2 -10.55 -1.67 23.49
N ILE A 3 -10.31 -0.72 22.57
CA ILE A 3 -9.64 -0.96 21.29
C ILE A 3 -8.23 -0.36 21.35
N GLY A 4 -7.21 -1.19 21.17
CA GLY A 4 -5.81 -0.78 21.30
C GLY A 4 -5.11 -0.55 19.96
N ILE A 5 -4.17 0.41 19.94
CA ILE A 5 -3.12 0.54 18.93
C ILE A 5 -1.78 0.58 19.67
N GLY A 6 -0.97 -0.47 19.53
CA GLY A 6 0.28 -0.60 20.29
C GLY A 6 0.12 -0.76 21.81
N ALA A 7 -1.09 -1.08 22.28
CA ALA A 7 -1.39 -1.29 23.70
C ALA A 7 -1.11 -2.73 24.19
N GLY A 8 -0.48 -3.57 23.36
CA GLY A 8 -0.31 -4.99 23.64
C GLY A 8 -1.60 -5.81 23.38
N PRO A 9 -1.59 -7.12 23.70
CA PRO A 9 -2.69 -8.02 23.35
C PRO A 9 -3.87 -8.00 24.34
N TYR A 10 -3.72 -7.39 25.52
CA TYR A 10 -4.72 -7.41 26.60
C TYR A 10 -5.80 -6.32 26.45
N VAL A 11 -6.43 -6.28 25.28
CA VAL A 11 -7.53 -5.37 24.93
C VAL A 11 -8.61 -6.15 24.18
N ASP A 12 -9.83 -5.64 24.12
CA ASP A 12 -10.97 -6.33 23.49
C ASP A 12 -10.87 -6.36 21.95
N GLY A 13 -10.05 -5.48 21.36
CA GLY A 13 -9.80 -5.44 19.92
C GLY A 13 -8.57 -4.59 19.56
N GLN A 14 -8.12 -4.70 18.31
CA GLN A 14 -6.95 -4.00 17.80
C GLN A 14 -7.34 -3.09 16.64
N VAL A 15 -6.64 -1.96 16.52
CA VAL A 15 -6.76 -1.05 15.38
C VAL A 15 -5.37 -0.70 14.85
N LEU A 16 -5.26 -0.65 13.52
CA LEU A 16 -4.09 -0.15 12.80
C LEU A 16 -4.57 0.82 11.72
N VAL A 17 -3.72 1.79 11.38
CA VAL A 17 -3.97 2.65 10.22
C VAL A 17 -3.72 1.82 8.96
N MET A 18 -4.72 1.75 8.07
CA MET A 18 -4.67 0.95 6.84
C MET A 18 -3.42 1.26 6.00
N HIS A 19 -3.08 2.54 5.81
CA HIS A 19 -1.93 2.97 5.02
C HIS A 19 -0.60 2.44 5.55
N ASP A 20 -0.44 2.42 6.87
CA ASP A 20 0.78 1.93 7.52
C ASP A 20 0.84 0.40 7.47
N MET A 21 -0.30 -0.26 7.72
CA MET A 21 -0.45 -1.71 7.65
C MET A 21 -0.14 -2.24 6.24
N LEU A 22 -0.54 -1.52 5.20
CA LEU A 22 -0.30 -1.88 3.80
C LEU A 22 1.03 -1.35 3.25
N GLY A 23 1.82 -0.65 4.06
CA GLY A 23 3.16 -0.21 3.67
C GLY A 23 3.19 0.89 2.61
N LEU A 24 2.21 1.80 2.60
CA LEU A 24 2.21 2.98 1.72
C LEU A 24 3.22 4.04 2.19
N ASN A 25 3.41 4.16 3.51
CA ASN A 25 4.34 5.12 4.11
C ASN A 25 5.71 4.46 4.40
N LYS A 26 6.74 4.75 3.60
CA LYS A 26 8.10 4.18 3.80
C LYS A 26 8.80 4.67 5.09
N GLY A 27 8.59 5.93 5.47
CA GLY A 27 9.29 6.57 6.60
C GLY A 27 8.69 6.30 7.99
N PHE A 28 7.48 5.73 8.06
CA PHE A 28 6.79 5.48 9.33
C PHE A 28 6.80 3.98 9.64
N SER A 29 7.48 3.60 10.73
CA SER A 29 7.60 2.21 11.17
C SER A 29 7.69 2.12 12.70
N PRO A 30 6.61 2.46 13.43
CA PRO A 30 6.60 2.32 14.88
C PRO A 30 6.68 0.83 15.26
N ARG A 31 7.23 0.54 16.46
CA ARG A 31 7.49 -0.84 16.91
C ARG A 31 6.25 -1.75 16.93
N PHE A 32 5.06 -1.18 17.13
CA PHE A 32 3.80 -1.92 17.19
C PHE A 32 3.22 -2.26 15.81
N LEU A 33 3.75 -1.69 14.73
CA LEU A 33 3.22 -1.86 13.39
C LEU A 33 3.69 -3.19 12.80
N ARG A 34 2.73 -4.02 12.41
CA ARG A 34 2.98 -5.13 11.47
C ARG A 34 2.56 -4.69 10.08
N ARG A 35 3.50 -4.74 9.14
CA ARG A 35 3.20 -4.56 7.70
C ARG A 35 2.74 -5.89 7.10
N TYR A 36 1.65 -5.85 6.36
CA TYR A 36 1.08 -7.00 5.65
C TYR A 36 1.34 -6.93 4.14
N ALA A 37 1.71 -5.76 3.62
CA ALA A 37 2.10 -5.55 2.24
C ALA A 37 3.14 -4.42 2.15
N ASN A 38 3.78 -4.32 0.98
CA ASN A 38 4.61 -3.18 0.58
C ASN A 38 3.98 -2.52 -0.65
N LEU A 39 2.83 -1.87 -0.44
CA LEU A 39 2.12 -1.24 -1.55
C LEU A 39 2.89 -0.09 -2.18
N PHE A 40 3.83 0.55 -1.46
CA PHE A 40 4.71 1.52 -2.07
C PHE A 40 5.44 0.93 -3.29
N GLU A 41 6.10 -0.21 -3.13
CA GLU A 41 6.87 -0.82 -4.23
C GLU A 41 5.97 -1.33 -5.36
N VAL A 42 4.80 -1.87 -5.00
CA VAL A 42 3.80 -2.30 -5.99
C VAL A 42 3.32 -1.12 -6.84
N MET A 43 2.97 -0.01 -6.20
CA MET A 43 2.51 1.19 -6.88
C MET A 43 3.64 1.84 -7.69
N GLU A 44 4.85 1.92 -7.14
CA GLU A 44 6.03 2.42 -7.85
C GLU A 44 6.26 1.61 -9.14
N SER A 45 6.24 0.29 -9.05
CA SER A 45 6.40 -0.61 -10.21
C SER A 45 5.29 -0.42 -11.23
N ALA A 46 4.03 -0.36 -10.80
CA ALA A 46 2.87 -0.16 -11.68
C ALA A 46 2.95 1.17 -12.43
N VAL A 47 3.37 2.26 -11.75
CA VAL A 47 3.56 3.56 -12.38
C VAL A 47 4.69 3.52 -13.41
N GLN A 48 5.81 2.84 -13.12
CA GLN A 48 6.89 2.68 -14.09
C GLN A 48 6.46 1.88 -15.32
N MET A 49 5.66 0.82 -15.14
CA MET A 49 5.10 0.05 -16.24
C MET A 49 4.19 0.93 -17.11
N TYR A 50 3.26 1.67 -16.50
CA TYR A 50 2.40 2.60 -17.23
C TYR A 50 3.20 3.65 -18.02
N ILE A 51 4.24 4.24 -17.41
CA ILE A 51 5.13 5.19 -18.09
C ILE A 51 5.81 4.54 -19.29
N LYS A 52 6.27 3.30 -19.15
CA LYS A 52 6.89 2.54 -20.24
C LYS A 52 5.89 2.34 -21.37
N ASP A 53 4.70 1.85 -21.07
CA ASP A 53 3.68 1.48 -22.06
C ASP A 53 3.20 2.72 -22.85
N VAL A 54 3.06 3.87 -22.18
CA VAL A 54 2.78 5.17 -22.83
C VAL A 54 3.93 5.59 -23.74
N LYS A 55 5.19 5.49 -23.28
CA LYS A 55 6.36 5.89 -24.06
C LYS A 55 6.61 4.98 -25.28
N SER A 56 6.25 3.71 -25.20
CA SER A 56 6.29 2.78 -26.32
C SER A 56 5.06 2.86 -27.23
N SER A 57 4.08 3.72 -26.90
CA SER A 57 2.77 3.76 -27.57
C SER A 57 2.06 2.42 -27.59
N ASP A 58 2.32 1.59 -26.57
CA ASP A 58 1.63 0.32 -26.32
C ASP A 58 0.31 0.57 -25.58
N PHE A 59 0.27 1.64 -24.77
CA PHE A 59 -0.95 2.18 -24.18
C PHE A 59 -1.30 3.59 -24.72
N PRO A 60 -2.58 3.87 -25.05
CA PRO A 60 -3.66 2.89 -25.19
C PRO A 60 -3.49 2.08 -26.48
N SER A 61 -3.90 0.82 -26.42
CA SER A 61 -4.05 -0.06 -27.58
C SER A 61 -5.38 0.20 -28.30
N ALA A 62 -5.59 -0.48 -29.43
CA ALA A 62 -6.85 -0.43 -30.17
C ALA A 62 -8.05 -0.95 -29.36
N GLU A 63 -7.84 -1.89 -28.44
CA GLU A 63 -8.90 -2.39 -27.55
C GLU A 63 -9.26 -1.39 -26.44
N GLU A 64 -8.35 -0.46 -26.15
CA GLU A 64 -8.48 0.58 -25.12
C GLU A 64 -8.93 1.93 -25.71
N SER A 65 -9.27 1.97 -27.01
CA SER A 65 -9.61 3.17 -27.77
C SER A 65 -10.95 3.02 -28.51
N TYR A 66 -11.70 4.12 -28.71
CA TYR A 66 -12.95 4.17 -29.48
C TYR A 66 -12.74 4.48 -30.97
#